data_AF-A0AAW1LU82-F1
#
_entry.id   AF-A0AAW1LU82-F1
#
_cell.length_a   1.000
_cell.length_b   1.000
_cell.length_c   1.000
_cell.angle_alpha   90.00
_cell.angle_beta   90.00
_cell.angle_gamma   90.00
#
_symmetry.space_group_name_H-M   'P 1'
#
loop_
_entity.id
_entity.type
_entity.pdbx_description
1 polymer ?
#
loop_
_entity_poly.entity_id
_entity_poly.type
_entity_poly.pdbx_seq_one_letter_code
_entity_poly.pdbx_strand_id
1 'polypeptide(L)'
;MERLYTPDQWISMERLEKRKQPYEVYQLSQNDVYDLKDLQNSIAINFDKDRNGEKVQISNVRIIATDPEFPNCLLFKTTYEQDPEFPNCLLFKTTYEQEEL
;
A
#
# COMPACT_ATOMS: atom_id res chain seq x y z
N MET A 1 -16.04 21.66 9.70
CA MET A 1 -15.28 21.43 10.96
C MET A 1 -14.12 20.55 10.56
N GLU A 2 -12.89 21.01 10.78
CA GLU A 2 -11.69 20.34 10.29
C GLU A 2 -11.34 19.15 11.19
N ARG A 3 -10.86 18.06 10.58
CA ARG A 3 -10.53 16.81 11.27
C ARG A 3 -9.02 16.61 11.26
N LEU A 4 -8.47 16.30 12.43
CA LEU A 4 -7.06 15.99 12.60
C LEU A 4 -6.92 14.52 13.02
N TYR A 5 -6.09 13.77 12.29
CA TYR A 5 -5.76 12.38 12.61
C TYR A 5 -4.34 12.33 13.15
N THR A 6 -4.17 11.80 14.35
CA THR A 6 -2.90 11.81 15.08
C THR A 6 -2.65 10.48 15.74
N PRO A 7 -1.39 10.05 15.91
CA PRO A 7 -1.08 8.90 16.75
C PRO A 7 -1.59 9.11 18.18
N ASP A 8 -2.17 8.07 18.78
CA ASP A 8 -2.65 8.05 20.17
C ASP A 8 -1.57 8.38 21.22
N GLN A 9 -0.30 8.38 20.84
CA GLN A 9 0.83 8.77 21.68
C GLN A 9 0.99 10.31 21.83
N TRP A 10 0.33 11.12 20.98
CA TRP A 10 0.60 12.56 20.86
C TRP A 10 -0.45 13.46 21.57
N ILE A 11 -1.24 12.87 22.46
CA ILE A 11 -2.33 13.51 23.23
C ILE A 11 -1.93 14.85 23.87
N SER A 12 -0.71 14.94 24.39
CA SER A 12 -0.20 16.15 25.05
C SER A 12 -0.12 17.34 24.10
N MET A 13 0.27 17.12 22.84
CA MET A 13 0.38 18.14 21.80
C MET A 13 -1.01 18.60 21.34
N GLU A 14 -1.93 17.66 21.15
CA GLU A 14 -3.33 17.94 20.77
C GLU A 14 -4.04 18.83 21.79
N ARG A 15 -3.82 18.58 23.09
CA ARG A 15 -4.42 19.37 24.19
C ARG A 15 -3.93 20.82 24.21
N LEU A 16 -2.71 21.08 23.75
CA LEU A 16 -2.13 22.41 23.70
C LEU A 16 -2.73 23.24 22.56
N GLU A 17 -3.02 22.61 21.43
CA GLU A 17 -3.42 23.27 20.18
C GLU A 17 -4.95 23.45 20.06
N LYS A 18 -5.76 22.55 20.65
CA LYS A 18 -7.23 22.75 20.81
C LYS A 18 -7.62 24.05 21.51
N ARG A 19 -6.70 24.64 22.28
CA ARG A 19 -6.92 25.95 22.94
C ARG A 19 -6.93 27.13 21.97
N LYS A 20 -6.37 26.98 20.77
CA LYS A 20 -6.21 28.06 19.78
C LYS A 20 -7.21 27.96 18.63
N GLN A 21 -7.55 26.75 18.17
CA GLN A 21 -8.56 26.51 17.16
C GLN A 21 -9.35 25.23 17.49
N PRO A 22 -10.69 25.24 17.37
CA PRO A 22 -11.50 24.05 17.60
C PRO A 22 -11.51 23.14 16.37
N TYR A 23 -10.92 21.94 16.51
CA TYR A 23 -10.97 20.85 15.55
C TYR A 23 -11.30 19.54 16.24
N GLU A 24 -11.85 18.60 15.48
CA GLU A 24 -12.16 17.26 15.95
C GLU A 24 -10.91 16.38 15.78
N VAL A 25 -10.47 15.72 16.86
CA VAL A 25 -9.26 14.90 16.85
C VAL A 25 -9.66 13.44 16.92
N TYR A 26 -9.18 12.68 15.93
CA TYR A 26 -9.30 11.24 15.87
C TYR A 26 -7.92 10.63 16.12
N GLN A 27 -7.79 10.00 17.29
CA GLN A 27 -6.56 9.31 17.65
C GLN A 27 -6.54 7.97 16.93
N LEU A 28 -5.47 7.77 16.17
CA LEU A 28 -5.17 6.53 15.47
C LEU A 28 -4.29 5.69 16.38
N SER A 29 -4.74 4.46 16.63
CA SER A 29 -3.97 3.40 17.24
C SER A 29 -3.36 2.51 16.16
N GLN A 30 -2.51 1.56 16.56
CA GLN A 30 -1.97 0.57 15.64
C GLN A 30 -3.08 -0.28 14.98
N ASN A 31 -4.23 -0.45 15.64
CA ASN A 31 -5.37 -1.20 15.09
C ASN A 31 -6.10 -0.46 13.96
N ASP A 32 -5.92 0.86 13.87
CA ASP A 32 -6.50 1.69 12.80
C ASP A 32 -5.60 1.73 11.55
N VAL A 33 -4.41 1.11 11.64
CA VAL A 33 -3.45 0.98 10.55
C VAL A 33 -3.50 -0.44 10.01
N TYR A 34 -3.74 -0.58 8.72
CA TYR A 34 -3.70 -1.89 8.05
C TYR A 34 -2.29 -2.49 8.14
N ASP A 35 -2.21 -3.76 8.58
CA ASP A 35 -0.98 -4.54 8.41
C ASP A 35 -0.85 -4.92 6.94
N LEU A 36 0.20 -4.42 6.30
CA LEU A 36 0.46 -4.67 4.88
C LEU A 36 0.68 -6.16 4.57
N LYS A 37 1.16 -6.95 5.53
CA LYS A 37 1.33 -8.41 5.38
C LYS A 37 -0.01 -9.13 5.42
N ASP A 38 -0.90 -8.72 6.33
CA ASP A 38 -2.25 -9.28 6.40
C ASP A 38 -3.05 -8.88 5.17
N LEU A 39 -2.92 -7.63 4.74
CA LEU A 39 -3.50 -7.13 3.50
C LEU A 39 -3.00 -7.92 2.29
N GLN A 40 -1.68 -8.14 2.20
CA GLN A 40 -1.08 -8.99 1.18
C GLN A 40 -1.73 -10.38 1.15
N ASN A 41 -1.82 -11.06 2.30
CA ASN A 41 -2.45 -12.39 2.37
C ASN A 41 -3.93 -12.38 1.96
N SER A 42 -4.65 -11.28 2.22
CA SER A 42 -6.08 -11.16 1.90
C SER A 42 -6.38 -10.80 0.45
N ILE A 43 -5.47 -10.12 -0.24
CA ILE A 43 -5.68 -9.60 -1.61
C ILE A 43 -5.01 -10.49 -2.65
N ALA A 44 -3.76 -10.91 -2.41
CA ALA A 44 -3.06 -11.70 -3.41
C ALA A 44 -1.88 -12.54 -2.89
N ILE A 45 -1.71 -13.71 -3.51
CA ILE A 45 -0.60 -14.62 -3.25
C ILE A 45 0.53 -14.31 -4.27
N ASN A 46 1.75 -14.17 -3.76
CA ASN A 46 3.01 -13.85 -4.47
C ASN A 46 3.16 -12.39 -4.93
N PHE A 47 3.92 -11.60 -4.15
CA PHE A 47 4.41 -10.27 -4.54
C PHE A 47 5.93 -10.25 -4.79
N ASP A 48 6.56 -11.43 -4.83
CA ASP A 48 8.01 -11.55 -4.86
C ASP A 48 8.53 -12.18 -6.15
N LYS A 49 7.68 -12.41 -7.16
CA LYS A 49 8.08 -13.02 -8.44
C LYS A 49 7.51 -12.28 -9.64
N ASP A 50 8.34 -12.12 -10.67
CA ASP A 50 7.92 -11.56 -11.94
C ASP A 50 7.26 -12.62 -12.85
N ARG A 51 6.85 -12.20 -14.04
CA ARG A 51 6.32 -13.08 -15.10
C ARG A 51 7.26 -14.20 -15.56
N ASN A 52 8.56 -14.06 -15.34
CA ASN A 52 9.57 -15.06 -15.69
C ASN A 52 9.85 -16.03 -14.52
N GLY A 53 9.20 -15.82 -13.37
CA GLY A 53 9.43 -16.58 -12.14
C GLY A 53 10.66 -16.12 -11.36
N GLU A 54 11.28 -15.01 -11.76
CA GLU A 54 12.44 -14.43 -11.09
C GLU A 54 12.03 -13.64 -9.85
N LYS A 55 12.85 -13.73 -8.80
CA LYS A 55 12.54 -13.07 -7.54
C LYS A 55 12.69 -11.55 -7.65
N VAL A 56 11.61 -10.81 -7.41
CA VAL A 56 11.60 -9.35 -7.40
C VAL A 56 11.98 -8.85 -6.01
N GLN A 57 13.06 -8.08 -5.95
CA GLN A 57 13.41 -7.33 -4.74
C GLN A 57 12.56 -6.05 -4.65
N ILE A 58 11.49 -6.09 -3.86
CA ILE A 58 10.57 -4.96 -3.69
C ILE A 58 11.30 -3.68 -3.24
N SER A 59 12.40 -3.80 -2.47
CA SER A 59 13.25 -2.66 -2.08
C SER A 59 13.80 -1.84 -3.25
N ASN A 60 13.92 -2.46 -4.43
CA ASN A 60 14.45 -1.83 -5.63
C ASN A 60 13.35 -1.24 -6.52
N VAL A 61 12.08 -1.51 -6.22
CA VAL A 61 10.94 -0.96 -6.94
C VAL A 61 10.78 0.51 -6.58
N ARG A 62 10.63 1.36 -7.61
CA ARG A 62 10.53 2.82 -7.48
C ARG A 62 9.18 3.36 -7.91
N ILE A 63 8.62 2.79 -8.98
CA ILE A 63 7.34 3.19 -9.55
C ILE A 63 6.52 1.94 -9.78
N ILE A 64 5.25 2.00 -9.37
CA ILE A 64 4.24 0.96 -9.61
C ILE A 64 3.09 1.59 -10.39
N ALA A 65 2.59 0.86 -11.40
CA ALA A 65 1.41 1.22 -12.17
C ALA A 65 0.48 0.01 -12.27
N THR A 66 -0.79 0.30 -12.54
CA THR A 66 -1.83 -0.70 -12.80
C THR A 66 -2.37 -0.47 -14.20
N ASP A 67 -2.66 -1.55 -14.91
CA ASP A 67 -3.26 -1.51 -16.24
C ASP A 67 -4.55 -2.34 -16.20
N PRO A 68 -5.72 -1.75 -16.54
CA PRO A 68 -6.98 -2.48 -16.62
C PRO A 68 -6.95 -3.66 -17.59
N GLU A 69 -6.10 -3.65 -18.62
CA GLU A 69 -5.94 -4.78 -19.54
C GLU A 69 -5.23 -5.98 -18.87
N PHE A 70 -4.48 -5.72 -17.80
CA PHE A 70 -3.72 -6.73 -17.06
C PHE A 70 -4.04 -6.65 -15.55
N PRO A 71 -5.26 -7.03 -15.12
CA PRO A 71 -5.74 -6.83 -13.75
C PRO A 71 -4.96 -7.63 -12.70
N ASN A 72 -4.32 -8.74 -13.09
CA ASN A 72 -3.52 -9.60 -12.22
C ASN A 72 -2.01 -9.30 -12.31
N CYS A 73 -1.67 -8.09 -12.80
CA CYS A 73 -0.30 -7.65 -13.02
C CYS A 73 -0.07 -6.26 -12.43
N LEU A 74 0.91 -6.14 -11.53
CA LEU A 74 1.46 -4.84 -11.14
C LEU A 74 2.67 -4.53 -12.02
N LEU A 75 2.54 -3.51 -12.85
CA LEU A 75 3.63 -3.00 -13.66
C LEU A 75 4.61 -2.22 -12.78
N PHE A 76 5.91 -2.45 -12.91
CA PHE A 76 6.88 -1.74 -12.07
C PHE A 76 8.18 -1.38 -12.78
N LYS A 77 8.85 -0.34 -12.26
CA LYS A 77 10.21 0.09 -12.64
C LYS A 77 11.09 0.23 -11.43
N THR A 78 12.39 0.03 -11.64
CA THR A 78 13.44 0.19 -10.63
C THR A 78 14.21 1.51 -10.77
N THR A 79 13.88 2.31 -11.79
CA THR A 79 14.42 3.65 -12.04
C THR A 79 13.30 4.70 -11.91
N TYR A 80 13.69 5.96 -11.72
CA TYR A 80 12.77 7.11 -11.72
C TYR A 80 12.73 7.83 -13.06
N GLU A 81 13.30 7.23 -14.10
CA GLU A 81 13.33 7.82 -15.43
C GLU A 81 11.90 7.91 -15.98
N GLN A 82 11.59 9.02 -16.63
CA GLN A 82 10.26 9.33 -17.17
C GLN A 82 9.94 8.58 -18.48
N ASP A 83 10.55 7.42 -18.69
CA ASP A 83 10.17 6.60 -19.83
C ASP A 83 8.72 6.12 -19.66
N PRO A 84 7.96 5.95 -20.74
CA PRO A 84 6.59 5.45 -20.66
C PRO A 84 6.53 3.94 -20.38
N GLU A 85 7.59 3.18 -20.68
CA GLU A 85 7.55 1.71 -20.70
C GLU A 85 7.84 1.05 -19.35
N PHE A 86 6.91 0.25 -18.84
CA PHE A 86 7.13 -0.59 -17.66
C PHE A 86 7.66 -1.96 -18.09
N PRO A 87 8.96 -2.25 -17.90
CA PRO A 87 9.57 -3.47 -18.44
C PRO A 87 9.17 -4.73 -17.67
N ASN A 88 8.70 -4.58 -16.42
CA ASN A 88 8.45 -5.69 -15.52
C ASN A 88 7.01 -5.72 -15.01
N CYS A 89 6.53 -6.94 -14.78
CA CYS A 89 5.21 -7.25 -14.28
C CYS A 89 5.34 -8.20 -13.08
N LEU A 90 4.85 -7.77 -11.93
CA LEU A 90 4.62 -8.60 -10.75
C LEU A 90 3.28 -9.30 -10.93
N LEU A 91 3.34 -10.62 -11.14
CA LEU A 91 2.14 -11.44 -11.23
C LEU A 91 1.67 -11.79 -9.82
N PHE A 92 0.41 -11.50 -9.55
CA PHE A 92 -0.21 -11.85 -8.29
C PHE A 92 -1.50 -12.61 -8.57
N LYS A 93 -1.77 -13.67 -7.79
CA LYS A 93 -3.05 -14.40 -7.88
C LYS A 93 -3.99 -13.86 -6.84
N THR A 94 -5.21 -13.53 -7.24
CA THR A 94 -6.24 -13.14 -6.27
C THR A 94 -6.65 -14.36 -5.45
N THR A 95 -6.92 -14.14 -4.17
CA THR A 95 -7.34 -15.19 -3.22
C THR A 95 -8.69 -15.81 -3.58
N TYR A 96 -9.55 -15.10 -4.31
CA TYR A 96 -10.85 -15.59 -4.78
C TYR A 96 -10.76 -16.71 -5.83
N GLU A 97 -9.65 -16.81 -6.57
CA GLU A 97 -9.46 -17.88 -7.58
C GLU A 97 -9.08 -19.23 -6.96
N GLN A 98 -8.90 -19.34 -5.63
CA GLN A 98 -8.63 -20.61 -4.94
C GLN A 98 -9.89 -21.32 -4.41
N GLU A 99 -11.07 -20.70 -4.44
CA GLU A 99 -12.31 -21.31 -3.90
C GLU A 99 -13.03 -22.26 -4.88
N GLU A 100 -12.50 -22.49 -6.10
CA GLU A 100 -13.08 -23.41 -7.10
C GLU A 100 -12.40 -24.80 -7.20
N LEU A 101 -11.73 -25.28 -6.15
CA LEU A 101 -11.17 -26.66 -6.09
C LEU A 101 -11.73 -27.51 -4.94
#